data_AF-A0A923ZYE4-F1
#
_entry.id   AF-A0A923ZYE4-F1
#
_cell.length_a   1.000
_cell.length_b   1.000
_cell.length_c   1.000
_cell.angle_alpha   90.00
_cell.angle_beta   90.00
_cell.angle_gamma   90.00
#
_symmetry.space_group_name_H-M   'P 1'
#
loop_
_entity.id
_entity.type
_entity.pdbx_description
1 polymer ?
#
loop_
_entity_poly.entity_id
_entity_poly.type
_entity_poly.pdbx_seq_one_letter_code
_entity_poly.pdbx_strand_id
1 'polypeptide(L)'
;MKDMHHIYLTIVMVSIIACSAMAQTNTAEEAISVWQAGNIEGAVTIIDKCVKDPTQNTTWEVWYYKGFIYKELAKKQTAELAHNTRIESFMAFKKAILLDPKKENFDQDSLNIKALANKFSNEAGALLNEKTYDKAIEYFNYYKQCMAVIDPNNAAVKQKEMQFKAALGTVFVTIFEKDNTREDAFKQAIEQYSQILKIDSINVNANKQLGINYYNKGVAIVEDPKVVEDITLLDEAGDKAIVQYRKALPYLLRAYKYGKDKSVVEGLRNIYHALNETELDAKYTLELENYK
;
A
#
# COMPACT_ATOMS: atom_id res chain seq x y z
N MET A 1 25.55 -77.11 64.66
CA MET A 1 24.98 -75.81 64.25
C MET A 1 26.00 -75.23 63.28
N LYS A 2 25.78 -75.38 61.96
CA LYS A 2 25.03 -74.44 61.09
C LYS A 2 25.64 -73.03 61.17
N ASP A 3 25.94 -72.29 60.10
CA ASP A 3 25.86 -72.47 58.65
C ASP A 3 26.68 -71.29 58.05
N MET A 4 27.22 -71.54 56.84
CA MET A 4 27.46 -70.64 55.70
C MET A 4 27.39 -69.10 55.79
N HIS A 5 28.35 -68.50 55.05
CA HIS A 5 28.24 -67.39 54.08
C HIS A 5 27.38 -66.14 54.39
N HIS A 6 27.97 -64.95 54.26
CA HIS A 6 27.87 -64.14 53.03
C HIS A 6 28.61 -62.80 53.14
N ILE A 7 29.37 -62.51 52.09
CA ILE A 7 30.04 -61.27 51.74
C ILE A 7 29.02 -60.15 51.51
N TYR A 8 29.21 -58.96 52.07
CA TYR A 8 28.65 -57.72 51.51
C TYR A 8 29.62 -56.56 51.60
N LEU A 9 30.39 -56.40 50.52
CA LEU A 9 31.07 -55.19 50.10
C LEU A 9 29.98 -54.18 49.68
N THR A 10 29.73 -53.15 50.48
CA THR A 10 28.73 -52.13 50.14
C THR A 10 29.35 -51.10 49.21
N ILE A 11 29.08 -51.28 47.91
CA ILE A 11 29.32 -50.31 46.85
C ILE A 11 28.42 -49.10 47.10
N VAL A 12 29.01 -47.94 47.39
CA VAL A 12 28.28 -46.66 47.43
C VAL A 12 27.95 -46.28 45.99
N MET A 13 26.70 -46.55 45.61
CA MET A 13 26.13 -46.22 44.31
C MET A 13 25.99 -44.68 44.20
N VAL A 14 26.84 -44.08 43.37
CA VAL A 14 26.75 -42.68 42.96
C VAL A 14 25.38 -42.48 42.30
N SER A 15 24.50 -41.76 42.98
CA SER A 15 23.23 -41.30 42.43
C SER A 15 23.53 -40.12 41.51
N ILE A 16 23.85 -40.41 40.25
CA ILE A 16 23.80 -39.40 39.19
C ILE A 16 22.32 -39.05 39.04
N ILE A 17 21.90 -37.95 39.66
CA ILE A 17 20.65 -37.28 39.31
C ILE A 17 20.86 -36.82 37.86
N ALA A 18 20.40 -37.64 36.92
CA ALA A 18 20.20 -37.21 35.55
C ALA A 18 19.09 -36.14 35.61
N CYS A 19 19.49 -34.88 35.78
CA CYS A 19 18.72 -33.77 35.21
C CYS A 19 18.74 -33.97 33.70
N SER A 20 17.91 -34.88 33.21
CA SER A 20 17.34 -34.73 31.88
C SER A 20 16.46 -33.50 31.96
N ALA A 21 17.08 -32.32 31.81
CA ALA A 21 16.40 -31.22 31.17
C ALA A 21 16.00 -31.78 29.80
N MET A 22 14.80 -32.38 29.73
CA MET A 22 14.13 -32.52 28.45
C MET A 22 14.05 -31.10 27.94
N ALA A 23 14.96 -30.73 27.05
CA ALA A 23 14.75 -29.58 26.20
C ALA A 23 13.37 -29.85 25.60
N GLN A 24 12.35 -29.10 26.03
CA GLN A 24 11.05 -29.16 25.39
C GLN A 24 11.34 -28.88 23.92
N THR A 25 11.23 -29.91 23.07
CA THR A 25 11.25 -29.73 21.63
C THR A 25 10.26 -28.61 21.36
N ASN A 26 10.76 -27.47 20.88
CA ASN A 26 9.92 -26.33 20.62
C ASN A 26 8.90 -26.81 19.59
N THR A 27 7.62 -26.94 19.95
CA THR A 27 6.57 -27.48 19.06
C THR A 27 6.43 -26.67 17.78
N ALA A 28 6.99 -25.46 17.75
CA ALA A 28 7.14 -24.66 16.56
C ALA A 28 8.10 -25.26 15.51
N GLU A 29 9.16 -25.97 15.92
CA GLU A 29 10.06 -26.71 15.02
C GLU A 29 9.38 -27.94 14.40
N GLU A 30 8.46 -28.56 15.13
CA GLU A 30 7.61 -29.64 14.61
C GLU A 30 6.74 -29.12 13.45
N ALA A 31 6.17 -27.92 13.58
CA ALA A 31 5.39 -27.31 12.51
C ALA A 31 6.21 -27.14 11.22
N ILE A 32 7.48 -26.74 11.33
CA ILE A 32 8.40 -26.63 10.19
C ILE A 32 8.68 -28.01 9.58
N SER A 33 8.93 -29.02 10.40
CA SER A 33 9.17 -30.40 9.95
C SER A 33 7.97 -30.95 9.17
N VAL A 34 6.76 -30.72 9.67
CA VAL A 34 5.51 -31.13 9.01
C VAL A 34 5.28 -30.38 7.70
N TRP A 35 5.63 -29.09 7.64
CA TRP A 35 5.61 -28.33 6.39
C TRP A 35 6.62 -28.87 5.37
N GLN A 36 7.86 -29.17 5.79
CA GLN A 36 8.91 -29.74 4.93
C GLN A 36 8.52 -31.11 4.36
N ALA A 37 7.72 -31.88 5.12
CA ALA A 37 7.11 -33.13 4.64
C ALA A 37 5.96 -32.91 3.63
N GLY A 38 5.65 -31.66 3.25
CA GLY A 38 4.63 -31.30 2.26
C GLY A 38 3.24 -31.04 2.85
N ASN A 39 3.03 -31.26 4.15
CA ASN A 39 1.74 -31.11 4.81
C ASN A 39 1.57 -29.69 5.40
N ILE A 40 1.15 -28.75 4.55
CA ILE A 40 0.92 -27.36 4.97
C ILE A 40 -0.20 -27.21 6.01
N GLU A 41 -1.27 -28.00 5.90
CA GLU A 41 -2.43 -27.92 6.80
C GLU A 41 -2.09 -28.42 8.21
N GLY A 42 -1.30 -29.50 8.28
CA GLY A 42 -0.74 -30.01 9.53
C GLY A 42 0.18 -28.98 10.19
N ALA A 43 1.06 -28.34 9.42
CA ALA A 43 1.94 -27.28 9.92
C ALA A 43 1.15 -26.09 10.49
N VAL A 44 0.10 -25.64 9.80
CA VAL A 44 -0.81 -24.58 10.27
C VAL A 44 -1.47 -24.99 11.59
N THR A 45 -1.97 -26.23 11.67
CA THR A 45 -2.62 -26.74 12.88
C THR A 45 -1.68 -26.72 14.09
N ILE A 46 -0.42 -27.11 13.91
CA ILE A 46 0.58 -27.12 14.98
C ILE A 46 0.96 -25.70 15.38
N ILE A 47 1.29 -24.84 14.41
CA ILE A 47 1.79 -23.50 14.73
C ILE A 47 0.70 -22.62 15.37
N ASP A 48 -0.57 -22.79 14.99
CA ASP A 48 -1.68 -22.08 15.63
C ASP A 48 -1.93 -22.53 17.06
N LYS A 49 -1.64 -23.80 17.39
CA LYS A 49 -1.65 -24.26 18.79
C LYS A 49 -0.53 -23.58 19.58
N CYS A 50 0.68 -23.50 19.02
CA CYS A 50 1.82 -22.85 19.67
C CYS A 50 1.53 -21.36 19.98
N VAL A 51 0.90 -20.65 19.04
CA VAL A 51 0.54 -19.23 19.23
C VAL A 51 -0.54 -19.03 20.31
N LYS A 52 -1.41 -20.02 20.52
CA LYS A 52 -2.45 -19.99 21.57
C LYS A 52 -1.91 -20.38 22.94
N ASP A 53 -0.77 -21.07 23.00
CA ASP A 53 -0.12 -21.44 24.26
C ASP A 53 0.59 -20.21 24.87
N PRO A 54 0.18 -19.73 26.06
CA PRO A 54 0.81 -18.57 26.72
C PRO A 54 2.28 -18.78 27.08
N THR A 55 2.74 -20.03 27.18
CA THR A 55 4.14 -20.34 27.49
C THR A 55 5.03 -20.22 26.26
N GLN A 56 4.47 -20.45 25.07
CA GLN A 56 5.23 -20.48 23.82
C GLN A 56 5.12 -19.19 23.02
N ASN A 57 3.97 -18.52 23.05
CA ASN A 57 3.72 -17.31 22.26
C ASN A 57 4.55 -16.07 22.69
N THR A 58 5.44 -16.24 23.67
CA THR A 58 6.38 -15.24 24.16
C THR A 58 7.72 -15.28 23.42
N THR A 59 7.98 -16.34 22.64
CA THR A 59 9.24 -16.50 21.88
C THR A 59 9.08 -16.03 20.43
N TRP A 60 10.13 -15.44 19.86
CA TRP A 60 10.07 -14.89 18.51
C TRP A 60 9.95 -16.00 17.44
N GLU A 61 10.50 -17.20 17.71
CA GLU A 61 10.54 -18.36 16.81
C GLU A 61 9.13 -18.83 16.43
N VAL A 62 8.21 -18.89 17.39
CA VAL A 62 6.82 -19.29 17.15
C VAL A 62 6.15 -18.34 16.13
N TRP A 63 6.37 -17.05 16.29
CA TRP A 63 5.80 -16.04 15.39
C TRP A 63 6.52 -16.01 14.04
N TYR A 64 7.84 -16.22 14.02
CA TYR A 64 8.60 -16.35 12.78
C TYR A 64 8.12 -17.54 11.95
N TYR A 65 7.99 -18.72 12.56
CA TYR A 65 7.50 -19.91 11.87
C TYR A 65 6.04 -19.78 11.45
N LYS A 66 5.18 -19.13 12.24
CA LYS A 66 3.82 -18.78 11.78
C LYS A 66 3.88 -17.89 10.55
N GLY A 67 4.68 -16.83 10.57
CA GLY A 67 4.88 -15.94 9.43
C GLY A 67 5.30 -16.72 8.18
N PHE A 68 6.27 -17.62 8.33
CA PHE A 68 6.79 -18.44 7.25
C PHE A 68 5.74 -19.41 6.70
N ILE A 69 5.11 -20.22 7.56
CA ILE A 69 4.10 -21.21 7.17
C ILE A 69 2.93 -20.52 6.46
N TYR A 70 2.43 -19.40 6.99
CA TYR A 70 1.34 -18.67 6.36
C TYR A 70 1.74 -18.03 5.02
N LYS A 71 2.98 -17.55 4.89
CA LYS A 71 3.51 -17.07 3.60
C LYS A 71 3.50 -18.19 2.55
N GLU A 72 3.89 -19.40 2.94
CA GLU A 72 3.89 -20.57 2.05
C GLU A 72 2.46 -21.09 1.77
N LEU A 73 1.56 -21.03 2.76
CA LEU A 73 0.14 -21.36 2.58
C LEU A 73 -0.51 -20.44 1.54
N ALA A 74 -0.27 -19.12 1.62
CA ALA A 74 -0.84 -18.15 0.69
C ALA A 74 -0.46 -18.41 -0.77
N LYS A 75 0.65 -19.10 -1.05
CA LYS A 75 1.04 -19.47 -2.43
C LYS A 75 0.17 -20.58 -3.01
N LYS A 76 -0.51 -21.36 -2.17
CA LYS A 76 -1.36 -22.49 -2.56
C LYS A 76 -2.85 -22.12 -2.64
N GLN A 77 -3.20 -20.88 -2.28
CA GLN A 77 -4.59 -20.41 -2.20
C GLN A 77 -4.98 -19.58 -3.41
N THR A 78 -6.29 -19.39 -3.59
CA THR A 78 -6.84 -18.39 -4.52
C THR A 78 -6.45 -16.99 -4.08
N ALA A 79 -6.45 -16.02 -5.02
CA ALA A 79 -6.05 -14.64 -4.72
C ALA A 79 -6.84 -14.01 -3.57
N GLU A 80 -8.14 -14.30 -3.48
CA GLU A 80 -9.02 -13.78 -2.42
C GLU A 80 -8.62 -14.30 -1.04
N LEU A 81 -8.40 -15.62 -0.90
CA LEU A 81 -8.02 -16.22 0.38
C LEU A 81 -6.55 -15.92 0.75
N ALA A 82 -5.68 -15.85 -0.26
CA ALA A 82 -4.26 -15.54 -0.10
C ALA A 82 -4.03 -14.16 0.52
N HIS A 83 -4.91 -13.18 0.28
CA HIS A 83 -4.79 -11.85 0.86
C HIS A 83 -4.79 -11.86 2.39
N ASN A 84 -5.85 -12.41 2.99
CA ASN A 84 -5.97 -12.52 4.44
C ASN A 84 -4.83 -13.36 5.04
N THR A 85 -4.45 -14.43 4.35
CA THR A 85 -3.35 -15.30 4.79
C THR A 85 -1.99 -14.58 4.75
N ARG A 86 -1.76 -13.68 3.78
CA ARG A 86 -0.55 -12.83 3.74
C ARG A 86 -0.57 -11.76 4.83
N ILE A 87 -1.74 -11.23 5.18
CA ILE A 87 -1.87 -10.29 6.30
C ILE A 87 -1.48 -11.01 7.60
N GLU A 88 -2.00 -12.21 7.84
CA GLU A 88 -1.62 -13.02 9.01
C GLU A 88 -0.13 -13.32 9.04
N SER A 89 0.45 -13.69 7.89
CA SER A 89 1.89 -13.88 7.73
C SER A 89 2.69 -12.62 8.13
N PHE A 90 2.29 -11.45 7.61
CA PHE A 90 2.94 -10.17 7.93
C PHE A 90 2.83 -9.85 9.42
N MET A 91 1.65 -10.00 10.03
CA MET A 91 1.45 -9.72 11.45
C MET A 91 2.30 -10.63 12.33
N ALA A 92 2.49 -11.88 11.93
CA ALA A 92 3.34 -12.83 12.64
C ALA A 92 4.83 -12.42 12.55
N PHE A 93 5.35 -12.10 11.37
CA PHE A 93 6.74 -11.59 11.26
C PHE A 93 6.95 -10.28 12.02
N LYS A 94 5.97 -9.36 11.96
CA LYS A 94 6.02 -8.12 12.76
C LYS A 94 6.08 -8.41 14.25
N LYS A 95 5.32 -9.42 14.73
CA LYS A 95 5.35 -9.85 16.14
C LYS A 95 6.68 -10.52 16.51
N ALA A 96 7.27 -11.31 15.61
CA ALA A 96 8.60 -11.92 15.80
C ALA A 96 9.66 -10.83 16.03
N ILE A 97 9.71 -9.82 15.16
CA ILE A 97 10.63 -8.67 15.32
C ILE A 97 10.43 -7.95 16.66
N LEU A 98 9.18 -7.79 17.12
CA LEU A 98 8.90 -7.14 18.42
C LEU A 98 9.38 -7.96 19.62
N LEU A 99 9.50 -9.28 19.49
CA LEU A 99 9.97 -10.19 20.52
C LEU A 99 11.48 -10.44 20.44
N ASP A 100 12.16 -9.96 19.40
CA ASP A 100 13.61 -9.98 19.25
C ASP A 100 14.21 -8.56 19.43
N PRO A 101 14.34 -8.08 20.68
CA PRO A 101 14.84 -6.73 20.95
C PRO A 101 16.29 -6.52 20.53
N LYS A 102 17.06 -7.62 20.40
CA LYS A 102 18.45 -7.59 19.94
C LYS A 102 18.56 -7.54 18.42
N LYS A 103 17.45 -7.80 17.71
CA LYS A 103 17.38 -7.83 16.24
C LYS A 103 18.33 -8.83 15.61
N GLU A 104 18.62 -9.93 16.31
CA GLU A 104 19.51 -10.99 15.81
C GLU A 104 18.96 -11.63 14.53
N ASN A 105 17.64 -11.65 14.34
CA ASN A 105 16.96 -12.25 13.19
C ASN A 105 16.30 -11.22 12.24
N PHE A 106 16.48 -9.92 12.52
CA PHE A 106 15.78 -8.85 11.80
C PHE A 106 16.02 -8.88 10.29
N ASP A 107 17.22 -9.26 9.83
CA ASP A 107 17.52 -9.37 8.40
C ASP A 107 16.69 -10.46 7.72
N GLN A 108 16.55 -11.61 8.37
CA GLN A 108 15.78 -12.74 7.84
C GLN A 108 14.28 -12.45 7.83
N ASP A 109 13.75 -11.84 8.89
CA ASP A 109 12.38 -11.32 8.93
C ASP A 109 12.15 -10.26 7.86
N SER A 110 13.09 -9.32 7.72
CA SER A 110 13.02 -8.25 6.72
C SER A 110 12.97 -8.79 5.31
N LEU A 111 13.72 -9.85 4.98
CA LEU A 111 13.64 -10.51 3.68
C LEU A 111 12.24 -11.09 3.41
N ASN A 112 11.63 -11.72 4.41
CA ASN A 112 10.29 -12.26 4.30
C ASN A 112 9.23 -11.16 4.16
N ILE A 113 9.32 -10.10 4.97
CA ILE A 113 8.43 -8.94 4.90
C ILE A 113 8.58 -8.21 3.56
N LYS A 114 9.80 -8.06 3.01
CA LYS A 114 10.03 -7.50 1.66
C LYS A 114 9.32 -8.32 0.57
N ALA A 115 9.37 -9.65 0.67
CA ALA A 115 8.67 -10.51 -0.29
C ALA A 115 7.14 -10.31 -0.24
N LEU A 116 6.57 -10.18 0.96
CA LEU A 116 5.15 -9.85 1.16
C LEU A 116 4.82 -8.45 0.62
N ALA A 117 5.65 -7.45 0.92
CA ALA A 117 5.50 -6.09 0.44
C ALA A 117 5.43 -6.04 -1.09
N ASN A 118 6.31 -6.78 -1.78
CA ASN A 118 6.29 -6.88 -3.24
C ASN A 118 5.00 -7.51 -3.77
N LYS A 119 4.47 -8.54 -3.10
CA LYS A 119 3.18 -9.14 -3.47
C LYS A 119 2.02 -8.17 -3.29
N PHE A 120 1.92 -7.52 -2.13
CA PHE A 120 0.90 -6.51 -1.87
C PHE A 120 0.95 -5.37 -2.89
N SER A 121 2.15 -4.87 -3.21
CA SER A 121 2.28 -3.80 -4.20
C SER A 121 1.90 -4.22 -5.62
N ASN A 122 2.25 -5.44 -6.05
CA ASN A 122 1.91 -5.91 -7.39
C ASN A 122 0.39 -6.10 -7.53
N GLU A 123 -0.25 -6.64 -6.50
CA GLU A 123 -1.70 -6.85 -6.50
C GLU A 123 -2.46 -5.52 -6.36
N ALA A 124 -1.92 -4.55 -5.59
CA ALA A 124 -2.45 -3.19 -5.60
C ALA A 124 -2.46 -2.58 -7.01
N GLY A 125 -1.39 -2.76 -7.79
CA GLY A 125 -1.35 -2.31 -9.19
C GLY A 125 -2.36 -3.02 -10.08
N ALA A 126 -2.51 -4.34 -9.93
CA ALA A 126 -3.46 -5.14 -10.73
C ALA A 126 -4.94 -4.80 -10.44
N LEU A 127 -5.24 -4.41 -9.20
CA LEU A 127 -6.58 -4.03 -8.75
C LEU A 127 -6.90 -2.55 -9.02
N LEU A 128 -5.97 -1.76 -9.53
CA LEU A 128 -6.13 -0.32 -9.66
C LEU A 128 -6.96 0.05 -10.91
N ASN A 129 -8.28 -0.10 -10.79
CA ASN A 129 -9.26 0.26 -11.80
C ASN A 129 -10.59 0.69 -11.13
N GLU A 130 -11.52 1.20 -11.93
CA GLU A 130 -12.81 1.73 -11.49
C GLU A 130 -13.64 0.79 -10.60
N LYS A 131 -13.48 -0.54 -10.73
CA LYS A 131 -14.28 -1.52 -9.98
C LYS A 131 -13.60 -2.00 -8.71
N THR A 132 -12.27 -1.97 -8.65
CA THR A 132 -11.50 -2.63 -7.58
C THR A 132 -10.50 -1.72 -6.88
N TYR A 133 -10.55 -0.40 -7.11
CA TYR A 133 -9.63 0.57 -6.50
C TYR A 133 -9.65 0.56 -4.97
N ASP A 134 -10.78 0.25 -4.32
CA ASP A 134 -10.86 0.14 -2.86
C ASP A 134 -9.91 -0.94 -2.33
N LYS A 135 -9.91 -2.11 -2.98
CA LYS A 135 -8.96 -3.18 -2.67
C LYS A 135 -7.53 -2.76 -3.01
N ALA A 136 -7.32 -2.06 -4.13
CA ALA A 136 -5.98 -1.56 -4.47
C ALA A 136 -5.40 -0.67 -3.35
N ILE A 137 -6.22 0.21 -2.76
CA ILE A 137 -5.84 1.07 -1.63
C ILE A 137 -5.46 0.23 -0.41
N GLU A 138 -6.27 -0.76 -0.06
CA GLU A 138 -6.00 -1.66 1.07
C GLU A 138 -4.66 -2.38 0.90
N TYR A 139 -4.42 -2.97 -0.27
CA TYR A 139 -3.19 -3.70 -0.57
C TYR A 139 -1.98 -2.77 -0.55
N PHE A 140 -2.11 -1.56 -1.10
CA PHE A 140 -1.03 -0.58 -1.05
C PHE A 140 -0.72 -0.12 0.38
N ASN A 141 -1.73 -0.03 1.24
CA ASN A 141 -1.54 0.26 2.66
C ASN A 141 -0.76 -0.86 3.38
N TYR A 142 -1.01 -2.14 3.08
CA TYR A 142 -0.19 -3.23 3.61
C TYR A 142 1.24 -3.22 3.07
N TYR A 143 1.45 -2.87 1.79
CA TYR A 143 2.79 -2.60 1.27
C TYR A 143 3.51 -1.54 2.11
N LYS A 144 2.88 -0.38 2.37
CA LYS A 144 3.49 0.67 3.20
C LYS A 144 3.77 0.21 4.62
N GLN A 145 2.87 -0.53 5.25
CA GLN A 145 3.08 -1.08 6.59
C GLN A 145 4.25 -2.06 6.64
N CYS A 146 4.37 -2.96 5.66
CA CYS A 146 5.51 -3.87 5.55
C CYS A 146 6.82 -3.10 5.46
N MET A 147 6.88 -2.12 4.56
CA MET A 147 8.09 -1.32 4.36
C MET A 147 8.44 -0.46 5.58
N ALA A 148 7.45 0.06 6.30
CA ALA A 148 7.68 0.84 7.51
C ALA A 148 8.27 0.01 8.66
N VAL A 149 8.02 -1.30 8.73
CA VAL A 149 8.67 -2.19 9.71
C VAL A 149 10.17 -2.33 9.41
N ILE A 150 10.54 -2.34 8.13
CA ILE A 150 11.93 -2.53 7.69
C ILE A 150 12.70 -1.20 7.76
N ASP A 151 12.14 -0.16 7.17
CA ASP A 151 12.74 1.18 7.06
C ASP A 151 11.62 2.23 6.95
N PRO A 152 11.22 2.85 8.07
CA PRO A 152 10.20 3.90 8.10
C PRO A 152 10.51 5.12 7.22
N ASN A 153 11.78 5.39 6.94
CA ASN A 153 12.23 6.59 6.25
C ASN A 153 12.61 6.34 4.79
N ASN A 154 12.24 5.17 4.25
CA ASN A 154 12.62 4.75 2.92
C ASN A 154 12.09 5.72 1.83
N ALA A 155 13.00 6.44 1.18
CA ALA A 155 12.63 7.40 0.15
C ALA A 155 11.94 6.75 -1.07
N ALA A 156 12.28 5.50 -1.41
CA ALA A 156 11.65 4.78 -2.51
C ALA A 156 10.17 4.46 -2.23
N VAL A 157 9.79 4.28 -0.95
CA VAL A 157 8.37 4.11 -0.55
C VAL A 157 7.58 5.39 -0.84
N LYS A 158 8.14 6.56 -0.54
CA LYS A 158 7.51 7.86 -0.85
C LYS A 158 7.32 8.03 -2.36
N GLN A 159 8.34 7.69 -3.15
CA GLN A 159 8.25 7.72 -4.61
C GLN A 159 7.15 6.80 -5.13
N LYS A 160 7.08 5.57 -4.61
CA LYS A 160 6.06 4.60 -5.00
C LYS A 160 4.65 5.01 -4.55
N GLU A 161 4.53 5.67 -3.40
CA GLU A 161 3.28 6.26 -2.95
C GLU A 161 2.79 7.37 -3.88
N MET A 162 3.67 8.25 -4.34
CA MET A 162 3.31 9.25 -5.35
C MET A 162 2.84 8.61 -6.66
N GLN A 163 3.51 7.55 -7.12
CA GLN A 163 3.11 6.81 -8.33
C GLN A 163 1.74 6.16 -8.17
N PHE A 164 1.49 5.47 -7.05
CA PHE A 164 0.20 4.85 -6.77
C PHE A 164 -0.91 5.89 -6.69
N LYS A 165 -0.68 7.02 -6.00
CA LYS A 165 -1.64 8.14 -5.93
C LYS A 165 -1.92 8.76 -7.29
N ALA A 166 -0.90 8.92 -8.13
CA ALA A 166 -1.09 9.49 -9.46
C ALA A 166 -1.99 8.59 -10.32
N ALA A 167 -1.77 7.27 -10.27
CA ALA A 167 -2.58 6.30 -10.98
C ALA A 167 -4.00 6.19 -10.42
N LEU A 168 -4.16 6.21 -9.09
CA LEU A 168 -5.48 6.26 -8.44
C LEU A 168 -6.23 7.54 -8.77
N GLY A 169 -5.54 8.69 -8.79
CA GLY A 169 -6.07 9.95 -9.27
C GLY A 169 -6.63 9.82 -10.68
N THR A 170 -5.87 9.21 -11.61
CA THR A 170 -6.33 8.96 -12.98
C THR A 170 -7.59 8.10 -13.04
N VAL A 171 -7.72 7.06 -12.20
CA VAL A 171 -8.96 6.27 -12.12
C VAL A 171 -10.16 7.17 -11.79
N PHE A 172 -10.01 8.06 -10.81
CA PHE A 172 -11.08 8.98 -10.43
C PHE A 172 -11.36 10.06 -11.49
N VAL A 173 -10.34 10.54 -12.20
CA VAL A 173 -10.53 11.41 -13.38
C VAL A 173 -11.41 10.72 -14.40
N THR A 174 -11.08 9.47 -14.76
CA THR A 174 -11.85 8.69 -15.74
C THR A 174 -13.30 8.42 -15.29
N ILE A 175 -13.53 8.20 -13.99
CA ILE A 175 -14.90 8.05 -13.46
C ILE A 175 -15.68 9.35 -13.64
N PHE A 176 -15.07 10.49 -13.31
CA PHE A 176 -15.69 11.80 -13.47
C PHE A 176 -15.97 12.14 -14.94
N GLU A 177 -15.01 11.89 -15.84
CA GLU A 177 -15.18 12.14 -17.29
C GLU A 177 -16.32 11.32 -17.92
N LYS A 178 -16.59 10.12 -17.41
CA LYS A 178 -17.72 9.28 -17.86
C LYS A 178 -19.07 9.77 -17.34
N ASP A 179 -19.07 10.39 -16.16
CA ASP A 179 -20.27 10.88 -15.49
C ASP A 179 -19.92 12.13 -14.67
N ASN A 180 -20.11 13.30 -15.28
CA ASN A 180 -19.79 14.60 -14.69
C ASN A 180 -20.64 14.94 -13.44
N THR A 181 -21.65 14.12 -13.12
CA THR A 181 -22.42 14.25 -11.87
C THR A 181 -21.70 13.62 -10.66
N ARG A 182 -20.66 12.80 -10.89
CA ARG A 182 -19.83 12.15 -9.86
C ARG A 182 -18.85 13.11 -9.18
N GLU A 183 -19.41 14.05 -8.43
CA GLU A 183 -18.66 15.03 -7.65
C GLU A 183 -17.72 14.38 -6.61
N ASP A 184 -18.07 13.19 -6.13
CA ASP A 184 -17.21 12.38 -5.28
C ASP A 184 -15.93 11.95 -6.00
N ALA A 185 -16.02 11.52 -7.28
CA ALA A 185 -14.87 11.14 -8.07
C ALA A 185 -13.96 12.34 -8.36
N PHE A 186 -14.54 13.49 -8.72
CA PHE A 186 -13.79 14.73 -8.85
C PHE A 186 -13.00 15.07 -7.57
N LYS A 187 -13.67 15.06 -6.41
CA LYS A 187 -13.02 15.33 -5.11
C LYS A 187 -11.92 14.33 -4.80
N GLN A 188 -12.13 13.05 -5.09
CA GLN A 188 -11.11 12.01 -4.90
C GLN A 188 -9.89 12.22 -5.80
N ALA A 189 -10.08 12.58 -7.07
CA ALA A 189 -8.98 12.91 -7.97
C ALA A 189 -8.16 14.09 -7.44
N ILE A 190 -8.82 15.17 -7.03
CA ILE A 190 -8.18 16.35 -6.43
C ILE A 190 -7.39 15.96 -5.17
N GLU A 191 -7.98 15.15 -4.28
CA GLU A 191 -7.30 14.73 -3.05
C GLU A 191 -6.03 13.92 -3.35
N GLN A 192 -6.08 12.96 -4.29
CA GLN A 192 -4.89 12.15 -4.60
C GLN A 192 -3.74 12.99 -5.12
N TYR A 193 -3.97 13.89 -6.07
CA TYR A 193 -2.91 14.77 -6.58
C TYR A 193 -2.46 15.81 -5.55
N SER A 194 -3.37 16.31 -4.71
CA SER A 194 -3.02 17.21 -3.60
C SER A 194 -2.11 16.52 -2.58
N GLN A 195 -2.33 15.24 -2.29
CA GLN A 195 -1.43 14.47 -1.43
C GLN A 195 -0.04 14.28 -2.04
N ILE A 196 0.09 14.18 -3.37
CA ILE A 196 1.40 14.18 -4.03
C ILE A 196 2.11 15.52 -3.78
N LEU A 197 1.40 16.65 -3.88
CA LEU A 197 1.98 17.98 -3.63
C LEU A 197 2.41 18.21 -2.17
N LYS A 198 1.84 17.47 -1.21
CA LYS A 198 2.33 17.45 0.18
C LYS A 198 3.69 16.76 0.32
N ILE A 199 4.01 15.82 -0.59
CA ILE A 199 5.30 15.10 -0.63
C ILE A 199 6.30 15.87 -1.49
N ASP A 200 5.88 16.31 -2.67
CA ASP A 200 6.67 17.03 -3.66
C ASP A 200 5.84 18.18 -4.25
N SER A 201 6.01 19.38 -3.68
CA SER A 201 5.25 20.57 -4.09
C SER A 201 5.55 21.06 -5.52
N ILE A 202 6.66 20.62 -6.13
CA ILE A 202 7.02 20.97 -7.51
C ILE A 202 6.72 19.86 -8.50
N ASN A 203 6.03 18.79 -8.06
CA ASN A 203 5.68 17.68 -8.92
C ASN A 203 4.86 18.17 -10.12
N VAL A 204 5.50 18.15 -11.29
CA VAL A 204 4.95 18.72 -12.53
C VAL A 204 3.65 18.00 -12.91
N ASN A 205 3.64 16.67 -12.82
CA ASN A 205 2.47 15.87 -13.18
C ASN A 205 1.27 16.17 -12.26
N ALA A 206 1.45 16.20 -10.94
CA ALA A 206 0.35 16.48 -10.01
C ALA A 206 -0.20 17.91 -10.18
N ASN A 207 0.66 18.91 -10.35
CA ASN A 207 0.24 20.27 -10.66
C ASN A 207 -0.53 20.33 -11.99
N LYS A 208 -0.02 19.68 -13.03
CA LYS A 208 -0.72 19.58 -14.33
C LYS A 208 -2.10 18.96 -14.18
N GLN A 209 -2.18 17.80 -13.54
CA GLN A 209 -3.44 17.07 -13.38
C GLN A 209 -4.45 17.86 -12.56
N LEU A 210 -4.06 18.52 -11.46
CA LEU A 210 -4.97 19.39 -10.70
C LEU A 210 -5.52 20.52 -11.57
N GLY A 211 -4.65 21.18 -12.32
CA GLY A 211 -5.04 22.25 -13.23
C GLY A 211 -6.06 21.79 -14.29
N ILE A 212 -5.76 20.70 -14.99
CA ILE A 212 -6.66 20.12 -16.00
C ILE A 212 -7.99 19.69 -15.37
N ASN A 213 -7.97 19.04 -14.20
CA ASN A 213 -9.20 18.58 -13.55
C ASN A 213 -10.13 19.74 -13.14
N TYR A 214 -9.58 20.80 -12.56
CA TYR A 214 -10.36 22.00 -12.25
C TYR A 214 -10.90 22.66 -13.52
N TYR A 215 -10.10 22.75 -14.58
CA TYR A 215 -10.58 23.28 -15.87
C TYR A 215 -11.74 22.44 -16.43
N ASN A 216 -11.57 21.11 -16.50
CA ASN A 216 -12.60 20.19 -16.98
C ASN A 216 -13.87 20.28 -16.12
N LYS A 217 -13.76 20.48 -14.80
CA LYS A 217 -14.93 20.72 -13.94
C LYS A 217 -15.67 22.01 -14.32
N GLY A 218 -14.95 23.07 -14.66
CA GLY A 218 -15.57 24.31 -15.15
C GLY A 218 -16.31 24.10 -16.47
N VAL A 219 -15.70 23.41 -17.43
CA VAL A 219 -16.33 23.03 -18.70
C VAL A 219 -17.59 22.20 -18.46
N ALA A 220 -17.51 21.16 -17.63
CA ALA A 220 -18.65 20.30 -17.29
C ALA A 220 -19.84 21.03 -16.65
N ILE A 221 -19.61 22.16 -15.97
CA ILE A 221 -20.69 22.98 -15.40
C ILE A 221 -21.44 23.74 -16.50
N VAL A 222 -20.72 24.32 -17.46
CA VAL A 222 -21.33 25.08 -18.56
C VAL A 222 -22.01 24.15 -19.57
N GLU A 223 -21.45 22.97 -19.77
CA GLU A 223 -21.98 21.94 -20.68
C GLU A 223 -23.04 21.03 -20.02
N ASP A 224 -23.45 21.30 -18.78
CA ASP A 224 -24.52 20.53 -18.13
C ASP A 224 -25.80 20.60 -18.98
N PRO A 225 -26.45 19.46 -19.29
CA PRO A 225 -27.65 19.44 -20.14
C PRO A 225 -28.74 20.40 -19.69
N LYS A 226 -28.90 20.63 -18.37
CA LYS A 226 -29.90 21.57 -17.85
C LYS A 226 -29.57 23.02 -18.21
N VAL A 227 -28.28 23.37 -18.22
CA VAL A 227 -27.81 24.70 -18.60
C VAL A 227 -27.95 24.90 -20.11
N VAL A 228 -27.68 23.87 -20.90
CA VAL A 228 -27.84 23.90 -22.36
C VAL A 228 -29.31 24.03 -22.76
N GLU A 229 -30.22 23.36 -22.04
CA GLU A 229 -31.67 23.43 -22.29
C GLU A 229 -32.30 24.75 -21.80
N ASP A 230 -31.81 25.32 -20.71
CA ASP A 230 -32.30 26.58 -20.14
C ASP A 230 -31.19 27.64 -20.09
N ILE A 231 -31.14 28.46 -21.14
CA ILE A 231 -30.17 29.55 -21.28
C ILE A 231 -30.21 30.56 -20.12
N THR A 232 -31.30 30.63 -19.35
CA THR A 232 -31.36 31.54 -18.19
C THR A 232 -30.41 31.10 -17.06
N LEU A 233 -29.96 29.85 -17.07
CA LEU A 233 -28.98 29.30 -16.13
C LEU A 233 -27.52 29.57 -16.55
N LEU A 234 -27.29 30.07 -17.78
CA LEU A 234 -25.96 30.20 -18.36
C LEU A 234 -25.04 31.14 -17.57
N ASP A 235 -25.56 32.27 -17.11
CA ASP A 235 -24.77 33.25 -16.35
C ASP A 235 -24.28 32.66 -15.03
N GLU A 236 -25.17 31.99 -14.28
CA GLU A 236 -24.81 31.33 -13.01
C GLU A 236 -23.81 30.18 -13.23
N ALA A 237 -24.00 29.40 -14.30
CA ALA A 237 -23.06 28.33 -14.67
C ALA A 237 -21.69 28.91 -15.05
N GLY A 238 -21.66 30.01 -15.80
CA GLY A 238 -20.44 30.75 -16.14
C GLY A 238 -19.67 31.21 -14.92
N ASP A 239 -20.35 31.83 -13.95
CA ASP A 239 -19.73 32.27 -12.69
C ASP A 239 -19.11 31.09 -11.92
N LYS A 240 -19.83 29.96 -11.84
CA LYS A 240 -19.33 28.74 -11.21
C LYS A 240 -18.13 28.15 -11.96
N ALA A 241 -18.13 28.21 -13.29
CA ALA A 241 -17.01 27.74 -14.11
C ALA A 241 -15.76 28.60 -13.93
N ILE A 242 -15.93 29.93 -13.89
CA ILE A 242 -14.85 30.90 -13.61
C ILE A 242 -14.17 30.59 -12.27
N VAL A 243 -14.93 30.21 -11.24
CA VAL A 243 -14.35 29.79 -9.95
C VAL A 243 -13.41 28.58 -10.13
N GLN A 244 -13.76 27.60 -10.96
CA GLN A 244 -12.90 26.44 -11.20
C GLN A 244 -11.69 26.80 -12.05
N TYR A 245 -11.86 27.62 -13.09
CA TYR A 245 -10.75 28.12 -13.90
C TYR A 245 -9.71 28.88 -13.06
N ARG A 246 -10.17 29.71 -12.11
CA ARG A 246 -9.30 30.40 -11.16
C ARG A 246 -8.56 29.42 -10.22
N LYS A 247 -9.18 28.31 -9.83
CA LYS A 247 -8.50 27.24 -9.07
C LYS A 247 -7.48 26.48 -9.91
N ALA A 248 -7.73 26.30 -11.20
CA ALA A 248 -6.83 25.61 -12.12
C ALA A 248 -5.52 26.39 -12.37
N LEU A 249 -5.63 27.72 -12.54
CA LEU A 249 -4.51 28.62 -12.87
C LEU A 249 -3.24 28.39 -12.04
N PRO A 250 -3.24 28.47 -10.69
CA PRO A 250 -2.02 28.36 -9.91
C PRO A 250 -1.29 27.03 -10.15
N TYR A 251 -2.02 25.94 -10.36
CA TYR A 251 -1.43 24.63 -10.61
C TYR A 251 -0.83 24.54 -12.02
N LEU A 252 -1.54 24.99 -13.06
CA LEU A 252 -0.98 24.98 -14.42
C LEU A 252 0.21 25.93 -14.56
N LEU A 253 0.18 27.10 -13.92
CA LEU A 253 1.33 28.01 -13.90
C LEU A 253 2.54 27.39 -13.19
N ARG A 254 2.30 26.62 -12.11
CA ARG A 254 3.35 25.87 -11.42
C ARG A 254 3.92 24.78 -12.34
N ALA A 255 3.08 23.98 -12.98
CA ALA A 255 3.52 22.97 -13.95
C ALA A 255 4.30 23.61 -15.10
N TYR A 256 3.82 24.75 -15.62
CA TYR A 256 4.46 25.49 -16.69
C TYR A 256 5.88 25.95 -16.32
N LYS A 257 6.06 26.42 -15.08
CA LYS A 257 7.34 26.89 -14.56
C LYS A 257 8.40 25.79 -14.46
N TYR A 258 8.01 24.57 -14.06
CA TYR A 258 8.96 23.50 -13.71
C TYR A 258 9.07 22.39 -14.77
N GLY A 259 8.10 22.28 -15.68
CA GLY A 259 8.11 21.26 -16.73
C GLY A 259 6.92 21.40 -17.66
N LYS A 260 6.88 22.48 -18.45
CA LYS A 260 5.82 22.68 -19.45
C LYS A 260 5.88 21.62 -20.54
N ASP A 261 4.71 21.10 -20.89
CA ASP A 261 4.47 20.34 -22.10
C ASP A 261 3.29 20.98 -22.86
N LYS A 262 2.99 20.47 -24.06
CA LYS A 262 1.90 20.99 -24.90
C LYS A 262 0.58 21.09 -24.13
N SER A 263 0.22 20.07 -23.34
CA SER A 263 -1.03 20.03 -22.60
C SER A 263 -1.12 21.09 -21.49
N VAL A 264 0.00 21.45 -20.86
CA VAL A 264 0.05 22.57 -19.90
C VAL A 264 -0.21 23.90 -20.60
N VAL A 265 0.40 24.12 -21.77
CA VAL A 265 0.23 25.35 -22.56
C VAL A 265 -1.19 25.45 -23.10
N GLU A 266 -1.76 24.34 -23.58
CA GLU A 266 -3.17 24.26 -24.01
C GLU A 266 -4.12 24.59 -22.87
N GLY A 267 -3.92 24.01 -21.68
CA GLY A 267 -4.75 24.30 -20.52
C GLY A 267 -4.68 25.77 -20.10
N LEU A 268 -3.50 26.37 -20.08
CA LEU A 268 -3.35 27.81 -19.78
C LEU A 268 -4.06 28.68 -20.82
N ARG A 269 -3.85 28.40 -22.10
CA ARG A 269 -4.51 29.11 -23.21
C ARG A 269 -6.03 29.03 -23.07
N ASN A 270 -6.57 27.83 -22.88
CA ASN A 270 -8.01 27.60 -22.74
C ASN A 270 -8.60 28.33 -21.53
N ILE A 271 -7.91 28.32 -20.38
CA ILE A 271 -8.36 29.05 -19.20
C ILE A 271 -8.34 30.56 -19.46
N TYR A 272 -7.26 31.11 -20.00
CA TYR A 272 -7.17 32.55 -20.26
C TYR A 272 -8.19 33.01 -21.30
N HIS A 273 -8.46 32.18 -22.32
CA HIS A 273 -9.58 32.39 -23.24
C HIS A 273 -10.92 32.46 -22.50
N ALA A 274 -11.22 31.47 -21.67
CA ALA A 274 -12.47 31.41 -20.90
C ALA A 274 -12.63 32.55 -19.87
N LEU A 275 -11.52 33.14 -19.42
CA LEU A 275 -11.49 34.29 -18.52
C LEU A 275 -11.46 35.65 -19.25
N ASN A 276 -11.52 35.66 -20.59
CA ASN A 276 -11.38 36.86 -21.42
C ASN A 276 -10.05 37.63 -21.22
N GLU A 277 -8.98 36.92 -20.88
CA GLU A 277 -7.62 37.46 -20.70
C GLU A 277 -6.86 37.41 -22.03
N THR A 278 -7.26 38.29 -22.96
CA THR A 278 -6.89 38.22 -24.39
C THR A 278 -5.38 38.25 -24.67
N GLU A 279 -4.61 39.04 -23.93
CA GLU A 279 -3.15 39.11 -24.09
C GLU A 279 -2.47 37.78 -23.73
N LEU A 280 -2.94 37.13 -22.65
CA LEU A 280 -2.40 35.86 -22.19
C LEU A 280 -2.85 34.71 -23.09
N ASP A 281 -4.10 34.70 -23.52
CA ASP A 281 -4.61 33.77 -24.54
C ASP A 281 -3.75 33.85 -25.82
N ALA A 282 -3.52 35.05 -26.35
CA ALA A 282 -2.68 35.27 -27.53
C ALA A 282 -1.23 34.79 -27.31
N LYS A 283 -0.65 35.09 -26.15
CA LYS A 283 0.71 34.63 -25.78
C LYS A 283 0.81 33.10 -25.84
N TYR A 284 -0.10 32.38 -25.21
CA TYR A 284 -0.03 30.91 -25.18
C TYR A 284 -0.45 30.28 -26.51
N THR A 285 -1.33 30.93 -27.28
CA THR A 285 -1.64 30.54 -28.66
C THR A 285 -0.39 30.57 -29.54
N LEU A 286 0.39 31.64 -29.49
CA LEU A 286 1.67 31.75 -30.21
C LEU A 286 2.67 30.68 -29.73
N GLU A 287 2.72 30.43 -28.42
CA GLU A 287 3.62 29.40 -27.88
C GLU A 287 3.28 27.99 -28.40
N LEU A 288 2.00 27.66 -28.56
CA LEU A 288 1.53 26.37 -29.08
C LEU A 288 2.02 26.07 -30.49
N GLU A 289 2.39 27.09 -31.27
CA GLU A 289 2.94 26.90 -32.61
C GLU A 289 4.29 26.18 -32.60
N ASN A 290 5.01 26.22 -31.49
CA ASN A 290 6.28 25.50 -31.31
C ASN A 290 6.10 23.99 -31.05
N TYR A 291 4.86 23.51 -30.91
CA TYR A 291 4.51 22.10 -30.68
C TYR A 291 3.80 21.47 -31.90
N LYS A 292 3.91 22.09 -33.07
CA LYS A 292 3.41 21.59 -34.36
C LYS A 292 4.42 20.65 -35.04
#